data_AF-A0AAE1NCA8-F1
#
_entry.id   AF-A0AAE1NCA8-F1
#
_cell.length_a   1.000
_cell.length_b   1.000
_cell.length_c   1.000
_cell.angle_alpha   90.00
_cell.angle_beta   90.00
_cell.angle_gamma   90.00
#
_symmetry.space_group_name_H-M   'P 1'
#
loop_
_entity.id
_entity.type
_entity.pdbx_description
1 polymer ?
#
loop_
_entity_poly.entity_id
_entity_poly.type
_entity_poly.pdbx_seq_one_letter_code
_entity_poly.pdbx_strand_id
1 'polypeptide(L)'
;MKAEDLLPKVVQEHVKQTGGHFSSAPELHLESILPYAFEVNSNEVFDARVCIYTSSELHIKKVHCRGIGKVKIEKAGQMAKFRAKRLREEQKVFVEMEPTQTDSNCEGKPVYIQAVTQCMRNDGDLIMMVANLKSYTSQSVQ
;
A
#
# COMPACT_ATOMS: atom_id res chain seq x y z
N MET A 1 25.65 0.06 4.05
CA MET A 1 25.23 -0.19 2.66
C MET A 1 24.30 -1.39 2.68
N LYS A 2 23.07 -1.30 2.16
CA LYS A 2 22.11 -2.42 2.22
C LYS A 2 22.43 -3.40 1.10
N ALA A 3 22.16 -4.69 1.33
CA ALA A 3 22.31 -5.75 0.31
C ALA A 3 21.66 -5.38 -1.03
N GLU A 4 20.49 -4.76 -0.98
CA GLU A 4 19.72 -4.31 -2.15
C GLU A 4 20.48 -3.28 -3.01
N ASP A 5 21.44 -2.54 -2.46
CA ASP A 5 22.20 -1.51 -3.18
C ASP A 5 23.25 -2.11 -4.14
N LEU A 6 23.59 -3.39 -3.97
CA LEU A 6 24.57 -4.13 -4.78
C LEU A 6 23.96 -4.76 -6.05
N LEU A 7 22.63 -4.72 -6.18
CA LEU A 7 21.92 -5.31 -7.31
C LEU A 7 21.96 -4.43 -8.56
N PRO A 8 21.90 -5.01 -9.77
CA PRO A 8 21.55 -4.26 -10.98
C PRO A 8 20.24 -3.49 -10.77
N LYS A 9 20.17 -2.24 -11.23
CA LYS A 9 18.99 -1.35 -11.03
C LYS A 9 17.66 -2.01 -11.42
N VAL A 10 17.66 -2.79 -12.50
CA VAL A 10 16.48 -3.53 -12.98
C VAL A 10 15.96 -4.51 -11.94
N VAL A 11 16.83 -5.21 -11.21
CA VAL A 11 16.45 -6.17 -10.16
C VAL A 11 15.93 -5.44 -8.94
N GLN A 12 16.56 -4.32 -8.56
CA GLN A 12 16.07 -3.46 -7.47
C GLN A 12 14.65 -2.94 -7.75
N GLU A 13 14.39 -2.50 -8.99
CA GLU A 13 13.07 -2.04 -9.40
C GLU A 13 12.01 -3.14 -9.34
N HIS A 14 12.35 -4.37 -9.78
CA HIS A 14 11.43 -5.50 -9.71
C HIS A 14 11.07 -5.88 -8.27
N VAL A 15 12.06 -5.98 -7.39
CA VAL A 15 11.85 -6.27 -5.96
C VAL A 15 10.97 -5.17 -5.33
N LYS A 16 11.25 -3.90 -5.64
CA LYS A 16 10.46 -2.76 -5.17
C LYS A 16 9.03 -2.74 -5.72
N GLN A 17 8.79 -3.14 -6.97
CA GLN A 17 7.45 -3.13 -7.58
C GLN A 17 6.59 -4.33 -7.17
N THR A 18 7.22 -5.46 -6.82
CA THR A 18 6.51 -6.70 -6.48
C THR A 18 6.39 -6.94 -4.98
N GLY A 19 7.19 -6.25 -4.16
CA GLY A 19 7.28 -6.56 -2.73
C GLY A 19 8.08 -7.83 -2.45
N GLY A 20 8.87 -8.29 -3.44
CA GLY A 20 9.80 -9.39 -3.26
C GLY A 20 10.80 -9.13 -2.13
N HIS A 21 11.37 -10.21 -1.62
CA HIS A 21 12.48 -10.15 -0.68
C HIS A 21 13.79 -10.37 -1.43
N PHE A 22 14.83 -9.64 -1.05
CA PHE A 22 16.18 -9.87 -1.55
C PHE A 22 17.11 -10.11 -0.35
N SER A 23 17.87 -11.19 -0.44
CA SER A 23 18.94 -11.55 0.51
C SER A 23 20.24 -11.72 -0.27
N SER A 24 21.35 -11.22 0.29
CA SER A 24 22.68 -11.42 -0.25
C SER A 24 23.52 -12.22 0.74
N ALA A 25 24.13 -13.30 0.30
CA ALA A 25 25.13 -14.05 1.07
C ALA A 25 26.45 -14.10 0.27
N PRO A 26 27.62 -14.01 0.93
CA PRO A 26 28.92 -14.13 0.26
C PRO A 26 29.12 -15.49 -0.42
N GLU A 27 28.53 -16.54 0.13
CA GLU A 27 28.57 -17.91 -0.38
C GLU A 27 27.15 -18.50 -0.40
N LEU A 28 26.85 -19.29 -1.44
CA LEU A 28 25.53 -19.86 -1.67
C LEU A 28 25.32 -21.11 -0.82
N HIS A 29 25.07 -20.95 0.48
CA HIS A 29 24.63 -22.05 1.33
C HIS A 29 23.10 -22.19 1.20
N LEU A 30 22.65 -23.06 0.30
CA LEU A 30 21.22 -23.28 0.04
C LEU A 30 20.40 -23.57 1.31
N GLU A 31 21.02 -24.24 2.28
CA GLU A 31 20.42 -24.57 3.58
C GLU A 31 20.10 -23.35 4.45
N SER A 32 20.74 -22.19 4.24
CA SER A 32 20.48 -20.96 5.00
C SER A 32 19.52 -19.99 4.31
N ILE A 33 19.28 -20.13 2.99
CA ILE A 33 18.44 -19.21 2.20
C ILE A 33 17.03 -19.77 2.00
N LEU A 34 16.90 -21.08 1.77
CA LEU A 34 15.61 -21.71 1.49
C LEU A 34 14.62 -21.61 2.67
N PRO A 35 15.02 -21.79 3.95
CA PRO A 35 14.11 -21.60 5.08
C PRO A 35 13.52 -20.19 5.12
N TYR A 36 14.30 -19.15 4.83
CA TYR A 36 13.81 -17.75 4.76
C TYR A 36 12.93 -17.47 3.54
N ALA A 37 13.14 -18.17 2.43
CA ALA A 37 12.32 -18.03 1.22
C ALA A 37 10.94 -18.69 1.36
N PHE A 38 10.87 -19.75 2.16
CA PHE A 38 9.67 -20.56 2.40
C PHE A 38 9.09 -20.43 3.80
N GLU A 39 9.63 -19.53 4.64
CA GLU A 39 8.99 -19.19 5.91
C GLU A 39 7.63 -18.55 5.59
N VAL A 40 6.60 -19.38 5.67
CA VAL A 40 5.22 -18.96 5.46
C VAL A 40 4.84 -18.11 6.66
N ASN A 41 5.09 -16.81 6.57
CA ASN A 41 4.52 -15.86 7.51
C ASN A 41 2.99 -15.93 7.34
N SER A 42 2.30 -16.41 8.38
CA SER A 42 0.85 -16.62 8.38
C SER A 42 0.03 -15.36 8.13
N ASN A 43 0.67 -14.19 8.18
CA ASN A 43 0.04 -12.88 8.14
C ASN A 43 0.30 -12.15 6.80
N GLU A 44 0.83 -12.85 5.79
CA GLU A 44 0.99 -12.30 4.45
C GLU A 44 -0.23 -12.56 3.57
N VAL A 45 -0.53 -11.59 2.72
CA VAL A 45 -1.57 -11.71 1.70
C VAL A 45 -1.02 -11.42 0.31
N PHE A 46 -1.59 -12.11 -0.67
CA PHE A 46 -1.14 -12.11 -2.05
C PHE A 46 -2.18 -11.52 -2.98
N ASP A 47 -1.70 -10.99 -4.10
CA ASP A 47 -2.52 -10.41 -5.16
C ASP A 47 -3.56 -9.38 -4.71
N ALA A 48 -3.21 -8.57 -3.72
CA ALA A 48 -4.09 -7.58 -3.14
C ALA A 48 -4.49 -6.50 -4.16
N ARG A 49 -5.80 -6.35 -4.36
CA ARG A 49 -6.43 -5.26 -5.09
C ARG A 49 -7.01 -4.29 -4.08
N VAL A 50 -6.45 -3.09 -4.03
CA VAL A 50 -6.83 -2.08 -3.06
C VAL A 50 -7.56 -0.94 -3.76
N CYS A 51 -8.72 -0.59 -3.23
CA CYS A 51 -9.51 0.57 -3.62
C CYS A 51 -9.67 1.48 -2.40
N ILE A 52 -9.28 2.74 -2.53
CA ILE A 52 -9.44 3.76 -1.49
C ILE A 52 -10.44 4.76 -2.01
N TYR A 53 -11.47 5.06 -1.22
CA TYR A 53 -12.53 6.00 -1.50
C TYR A 53 -12.49 7.11 -0.46
N THR A 54 -12.76 8.34 -0.89
CA THR A 54 -12.91 9.49 0.00
C THR A 54 -14.27 10.14 -0.20
N SER A 55 -14.76 10.86 0.82
CA SER A 55 -15.90 11.77 0.67
C SER A 55 -15.54 12.94 -0.25
N SER A 56 -16.56 13.68 -0.70
CA SER A 56 -16.41 14.71 -1.73
C SER A 56 -15.44 15.83 -1.39
N GLU A 57 -15.22 16.06 -0.10
CA GLU A 57 -14.45 17.16 0.46
C GLU A 57 -12.94 16.88 0.46
N LEU A 58 -12.52 15.67 0.05
CA LEU A 58 -11.14 15.21 0.15
C LEU A 58 -10.70 14.53 -1.15
N HIS A 59 -9.57 14.98 -1.70
CA HIS A 59 -8.95 14.44 -2.90
C HIS A 59 -7.66 13.71 -2.59
N ILE A 60 -7.52 12.50 -3.12
CA ILE A 60 -6.30 11.72 -3.11
C ILE A 60 -5.35 12.29 -4.16
N LYS A 61 -4.18 12.77 -3.73
CA LYS A 61 -3.09 13.21 -4.62
C LYS A 61 -2.21 12.06 -5.05
N LYS A 62 -1.90 11.19 -4.10
CA LYS A 62 -0.80 10.24 -4.23
C LYS A 62 -1.01 9.05 -3.32
N VAL A 63 -0.61 7.88 -3.81
CA VAL A 63 -0.53 6.66 -3.02
C VAL A 63 0.86 6.09 -3.16
N HIS A 64 1.48 5.75 -2.04
CA HIS A 64 2.79 5.17 -1.97
C HIS A 64 2.80 3.96 -1.05
N CYS A 65 3.37 2.88 -1.55
CA CYS A 65 3.67 1.71 -0.77
C CYS A 65 4.85 1.00 -1.45
N ARG A 66 5.65 0.27 -0.69
CA ARG A 66 6.56 -0.71 -1.30
C ARG A 66 5.72 -1.77 -2.02
N GLY A 67 6.18 -2.36 -3.10
CA GLY A 67 5.53 -3.52 -3.72
C GLY A 67 4.17 -3.28 -4.38
N ILE A 68 3.79 -2.02 -4.63
CA ILE A 68 2.60 -1.71 -5.43
C ILE A 68 2.98 -1.43 -6.87
N GLY A 69 2.13 -1.91 -7.77
CA GLY A 69 2.17 -1.54 -9.18
C GLY A 69 1.63 -0.11 -9.42
N LYS A 70 1.32 0.18 -10.68
CA LYS A 70 0.77 1.49 -11.08
C LYS A 70 -0.50 1.83 -10.31
N VAL A 71 -0.52 3.00 -9.68
CA VAL A 71 -1.69 3.58 -9.02
C VAL A 71 -2.52 4.32 -10.07
N LYS A 72 -3.84 4.12 -10.04
CA LYS A 72 -4.82 4.91 -10.82
C LYS A 72 -5.64 5.75 -9.86
N ILE A 73 -5.63 7.07 -10.06
CA ILE A 73 -6.51 8.00 -9.35
C ILE A 73 -7.62 8.39 -10.31
N GLU A 74 -8.87 8.20 -9.88
CA GLU A 74 -10.08 8.34 -10.69
C GLU A 74 -11.07 9.27 -9.96
N LYS A 75 -12.20 9.60 -10.62
CA LYS A 75 -13.29 10.41 -10.04
C LYS A 75 -12.79 11.73 -9.42
N ALA A 76 -12.03 12.50 -10.20
CA ALA A 76 -11.46 13.78 -9.77
C ALA A 76 -10.59 13.73 -8.48
N GLY A 77 -10.08 12.55 -8.08
CA GLY A 77 -9.30 12.40 -6.85
C GLY A 77 -10.02 11.65 -5.74
N GLN A 78 -11.31 11.35 -5.88
CA GLN A 78 -12.10 10.70 -4.83
C GLN A 78 -11.88 9.19 -4.71
N MET A 79 -11.10 8.61 -5.62
CA MET A 79 -10.85 7.18 -5.64
C MET A 79 -9.44 6.87 -6.13
N ALA A 80 -8.72 6.00 -5.41
CA ALA A 80 -7.46 5.44 -5.85
C ALA A 80 -7.53 3.92 -5.92
N LYS A 81 -6.97 3.34 -6.98
CA LYS A 81 -6.92 1.90 -7.22
C LYS A 81 -5.49 1.48 -7.50
N PHE A 82 -5.04 0.41 -6.85
CA PHE A 82 -3.74 -0.17 -7.10
C PHE A 82 -3.71 -1.66 -6.77
N ARG A 83 -2.65 -2.33 -7.21
CA ARG A 83 -2.40 -3.75 -6.97
C ARG A 83 -1.07 -3.91 -6.25
N ALA A 84 -1.08 -4.65 -5.15
CA ALA A 84 0.13 -5.15 -4.50
C ALA A 84 0.23 -6.65 -4.74
N LYS A 85 1.41 -7.12 -5.17
CA LYS A 85 1.61 -8.57 -5.40
C LYS A 85 1.73 -9.34 -4.09
N ARG A 86 2.33 -8.70 -3.08
CA ARG A 86 2.47 -9.19 -1.70
C ARG A 86 2.29 -8.01 -0.75
N LEU A 87 1.48 -8.19 0.28
CA LEU A 87 1.39 -7.28 1.42
C LEU A 87 1.70 -8.06 2.69
N ARG A 88 2.57 -7.48 3.51
CA ARG A 88 2.87 -7.97 4.85
C ARG A 88 2.15 -7.12 5.89
N GLU A 89 1.97 -7.68 7.08
CA GLU A 89 1.31 -6.99 8.19
C GLU A 89 2.00 -5.67 8.56
N GLU A 90 3.33 -5.62 8.55
CA GLU A 90 4.10 -4.42 8.86
C GLU A 90 4.13 -3.37 7.73
N GLN A 91 3.64 -3.73 6.54
CA GLN A 91 3.74 -2.89 5.35
C GLN A 91 2.67 -1.80 5.34
N LYS A 92 3.11 -0.54 5.41
CA LYS A 92 2.21 0.62 5.43
C LYS A 92 1.97 1.18 4.03
N VAL A 93 0.70 1.42 3.70
CA VAL A 93 0.29 2.22 2.54
C VAL A 93 0.13 3.66 3.00
N PHE A 94 0.88 4.57 2.37
CA PHE A 94 0.79 6.00 2.60
C PHE A 94 -0.09 6.63 1.53
N VAL A 95 -1.05 7.46 1.96
CA VAL A 95 -1.96 8.16 1.06
C VAL A 95 -1.89 9.65 1.36
N GLU A 96 -1.44 10.42 0.39
CA GLU A 96 -1.43 11.88 0.46
C GLU A 96 -2.78 12.40 -0.04
N MET A 97 -3.45 13.20 0.78
CA MET A 97 -4.77 13.75 0.48
C MET A 97 -4.77 15.25 0.72
N GLU A 98 -5.64 15.97 0.01
CA GLU A 98 -5.89 17.39 0.25
C GLU A 98 -7.39 17.68 0.30
N PRO A 99 -7.83 18.70 1.05
CA PRO A 99 -9.19 19.20 0.94
C PRO A 99 -9.47 19.73 -0.47
N THR A 100 -10.69 19.54 -0.95
CA THR A 100 -11.15 20.22 -2.16
C THR A 100 -11.25 21.73 -1.90
N GLN A 101 -10.61 22.56 -2.73
CA GLN A 101 -10.60 24.04 -2.60
C GLN A 101 -11.96 24.71 -2.88
N THR A 102 -13.07 23.97 -2.76
CA THR A 102 -14.41 24.47 -3.04
C THR A 102 -15.20 24.47 -1.73
N ASP A 103 -15.65 25.67 -1.38
CA ASP A 103 -16.40 26.06 -0.19
C ASP A 103 -15.60 26.26 1.10
N SER A 104 -15.47 27.54 1.46
CA SER A 104 -15.18 28.07 2.81
C SER A 104 -16.16 27.58 3.91
N ASN A 105 -17.06 26.63 3.59
CA ASN A 105 -18.06 26.02 4.46
C ASN A 105 -17.75 24.54 4.79
N CYS A 106 -16.52 24.07 4.52
CA CYS A 106 -16.10 22.68 4.79
C CYS A 106 -15.39 22.49 6.13
N GLU A 107 -15.16 23.56 6.90
CA GLU A 107 -14.56 23.48 8.24
C GLU A 107 -15.47 22.74 9.22
N GLY A 108 -14.89 21.81 9.99
CA GLY A 108 -15.61 21.04 11.01
C GLY A 108 -16.57 19.98 10.47
N LYS A 109 -16.69 19.82 9.14
CA LYS A 109 -17.47 18.73 8.55
C LYS A 109 -16.70 17.41 8.65
N PRO A 110 -17.39 16.30 8.94
CA PRO A 110 -16.75 15.00 8.94
C PRO A 110 -16.36 14.61 7.51
N VAL A 111 -15.14 14.13 7.35
CA VAL A 111 -14.67 13.50 6.11
C VAL A 111 -14.56 12.00 6.32
N TYR A 112 -14.84 11.23 5.27
CA TYR A 112 -14.86 9.79 5.33
C TYR A 112 -13.85 9.20 4.35
N ILE A 113 -13.14 8.18 4.79
CA ILE A 113 -12.20 7.42 3.98
C ILE A 113 -12.56 5.95 4.15
N GLN A 114 -12.68 5.22 3.04
CA GLN A 114 -12.87 3.78 3.04
C GLN A 114 -11.77 3.13 2.22
N ALA A 115 -11.07 2.17 2.81
CA ALA A 115 -10.15 1.30 2.09
C ALA A 115 -10.76 -0.11 2.00
N VAL A 116 -10.89 -0.62 0.78
CA VAL A 116 -11.33 -1.97 0.46
C VAL A 116 -10.17 -2.72 -0.15
N THR A 117 -9.77 -3.82 0.47
CA THR A 117 -8.69 -4.68 0.00
C THR A 117 -9.22 -6.08 -0.25
N GLN A 118 -9.19 -6.53 -1.50
CA GLN A 118 -9.46 -7.92 -1.86
C GLN A 118 -8.13 -8.63 -2.09
N CYS A 119 -7.86 -9.73 -1.41
CA CYS A 119 -6.59 -10.45 -1.50
C CYS A 119 -6.75 -11.94 -1.21
N MET A 120 -5.73 -12.71 -1.58
CA MET A 120 -5.61 -14.13 -1.25
C MET A 120 -4.80 -14.29 0.03
N ARG A 121 -5.28 -15.09 0.98
CA ARG A 121 -4.48 -15.54 2.10
C ARG A 121 -3.53 -16.66 1.67
N ASN A 122 -2.56 -16.96 2.53
CA ASN A 122 -1.60 -18.04 2.31
C ASN A 122 -2.23 -19.44 2.30
N ASP A 123 -3.40 -19.62 2.90
CA ASP A 123 -4.22 -20.85 2.89
C ASP A 123 -5.05 -21.01 1.59
N GLY A 124 -5.02 -20.01 0.70
CA GLY A 124 -5.76 -20.01 -0.57
C GLY A 124 -7.14 -19.35 -0.49
N ASP A 125 -7.57 -18.88 0.68
CA ASP A 125 -8.86 -18.20 0.80
C ASP A 125 -8.81 -16.80 0.19
N LEU A 126 -9.83 -16.49 -0.62
CA LEU A 126 -10.07 -15.13 -1.11
C LEU A 126 -10.84 -14.35 -0.05
N ILE A 127 -10.22 -13.31 0.49
CA ILE A 127 -10.82 -12.46 1.52
C ILE A 127 -11.01 -11.03 1.03
N MET A 128 -11.91 -10.31 1.71
CA MET A 128 -12.11 -8.87 1.57
C MET A 128 -11.99 -8.21 2.93
N MET A 129 -11.10 -7.22 3.03
CA MET A 129 -10.91 -6.40 4.21
C MET A 129 -11.44 -5.00 3.93
N VAL A 130 -12.23 -4.44 4.85
CA VAL A 130 -12.78 -3.09 4.74
C VAL A 130 -12.41 -2.31 5.99
N ALA A 131 -11.72 -1.19 5.78
CA ALA A 131 -11.38 -0.24 6.84
C ALA A 131 -12.09 1.09 6.55
N ASN A 132 -12.81 1.61 7.54
CA ASN A 132 -13.50 2.90 7.47
C ASN A 132 -12.87 3.85 8.49
N LEU A 133 -12.54 5.06 8.05
CA LEU A 133 -12.03 6.12 8.89
C LEU A 133 -12.94 7.35 8.74
N LYS A 134 -13.31 7.93 9.89
CA LYS A 134 -13.95 9.23 9.98
C LYS A 134 -12.94 10.21 10.58
N SER A 135 -12.73 11.33 9.92
CA SER A 135 -11.89 12.43 10.42
C SER A 135 -12.62 13.76 10.24
N TYR A 136 -11.96 14.86 10.57
CA TYR A 136 -12.46 16.22 10.37
C TYR A 136 -11.38 17.06 9.68
N THR A 137 -11.80 18.01 8.86
CA THR A 137 -10.91 19.04 8.32
C THR A 137 -10.41 19.91 9.47
N SER A 138 -9.09 20.01 9.63
CA SER A 138 -8.48 20.81 10.71
C SER A 138 -8.83 22.28 10.55
N GLN A 139 -9.11 22.97 11.66
CA GLN A 139 -9.00 24.42 11.71
C GLN A 139 -7.52 24.81 11.58
N SER A 140 -7.23 25.82 10.77
CA SER A 140 -5.92 26.45 10.80
C SER A 140 -5.73 27.03 12.20
N VAL A 141 -4.89 26.43 13.03
CA VAL A 141 -4.47 27.04 14.30
C VAL A 141 -3.63 28.25 13.90
N GLN A 142 -4.21 29.45 14.05
CA GLN A 142 -3.50 30.72 13.94
C GLN A 142 -2.53 30.91 15.11
#